data_AF-A0AAU0NPR5-F1
#
_entry.id   AF-A0AAU0NPR5-F1
#
_cell.length_a   1.000
_cell.length_b   1.000
_cell.length_c   1.000
_cell.angle_alpha   90.00
_cell.angle_beta   90.00
_cell.angle_gamma   90.00
#
_symmetry.space_group_name_H-M   'P 1'
#
loop_
_entity.id
_entity.type
_entity.pdbx_description
1 polymer ?
#
loop_
_entity_poly.entity_id
_entity_poly.type
_entity_poly.pdbx_seq_one_letter_code
_entity_poly.pdbx_strand_id
1 'polypeptide(L)'
;MELNAAQIKLVENKSLGYNLLKGVTGSGKTTTAVYRSVYLENYYCLYDKDRILMIAGDSTQIEDIKTMYDKAKENTKFNYITLFSKLDDKLHIHSIEDIVYKYFHYDKKYSNYNLIESKEEKESILVQCIKDVKKSYEKIKILNNKYIEFIIDEISWIKSCNYNTLEKYQDADRIGRSNSKIQGPRRLMKNSDIRKAIFKIMNLYNEKLEEKNLIDLEDMALIALQQCKNIIDERYTHVIVDESQNLTRVQLELVREINSNETYSSTTYVLSKDNCKNSNGWLIKSRKASSLGLPSKVKGHIFTKRYENYVEKKRIEYSMESFKYCDIKHGRDYELSRDINNISEIIVKDSDSQYKYSEEELKKLPVYSDIAAGEPILMNPEIEDVFYVPTYWLKGMKDCFILKVRGDSMIGADIDNGDYVIIKKQYTAQNKDIVAVNLDGNATLKRFVNKKEGIYLMPENKKYEPIRINDEGARIIGVAVGIIKQN
;
A
#
# COMPACT_ATOMS: atom_id res chain seq x y z
N MET A 1 10.95 -5.18 3.85
CA MET A 1 10.47 -5.42 2.46
C MET A 1 10.03 -4.07 1.93
N GLU A 2 10.75 -3.50 0.97
CA GLU A 2 10.49 -2.13 0.51
C GLU A 2 9.32 -2.08 -0.49
N LEU A 3 8.41 -1.15 -0.25
CA LEU A 3 7.32 -0.88 -1.17
C LEU A 3 7.84 -0.10 -2.39
N ASN A 4 7.26 -0.36 -3.56
CA ASN A 4 7.50 0.45 -4.75
C ASN A 4 6.65 1.73 -4.74
N ALA A 5 6.98 2.71 -5.59
CA ALA A 5 6.27 3.99 -5.66
C ALA A 5 4.75 3.84 -5.90
N ALA A 6 4.31 2.84 -6.68
CA ALA A 6 2.88 2.60 -6.91
C ALA A 6 2.19 2.01 -5.67
N GLN A 7 2.89 1.18 -4.90
CA GLN A 7 2.45 0.64 -3.63
C GLN A 7 2.40 1.73 -2.56
N ILE A 8 3.44 2.57 -2.44
CA ILE A 8 3.48 3.72 -1.53
C ILE A 8 2.32 4.67 -1.80
N LYS A 9 2.09 5.03 -3.08
CA LYS A 9 0.97 5.89 -3.48
C LYS A 9 -0.39 5.31 -3.10
N LEU A 10 -0.54 3.99 -3.05
CA LEU A 10 -1.75 3.33 -2.53
C LEU A 10 -1.81 3.42 -1.00
N VAL A 11 -0.73 3.05 -0.33
CA VAL A 11 -0.61 3.04 1.13
C VAL A 11 -0.94 4.41 1.70
N GLU A 12 -0.47 5.48 1.07
CA GLU A 12 -0.66 6.86 1.51
C GLU A 12 -1.90 7.55 0.92
N ASN A 13 -2.77 6.79 0.23
CA ASN A 13 -3.93 7.37 -0.43
C ASN A 13 -4.90 7.99 0.58
N LYS A 14 -5.10 9.31 0.51
CA LYS A 14 -6.01 10.07 1.38
C LYS A 14 -7.50 9.88 1.05
N SER A 15 -7.82 9.23 -0.06
CA SER A 15 -9.21 8.97 -0.45
C SER A 15 -9.81 7.85 0.39
N LEU A 16 -10.73 8.22 1.27
CA LEU A 16 -11.48 7.31 2.12
C LEU A 16 -12.76 6.81 1.41
N GLY A 17 -13.44 5.82 1.99
CA GLY A 17 -14.51 5.05 1.34
C GLY A 17 -14.03 3.73 0.73
N TYR A 18 -14.60 3.36 -0.41
CA TYR A 18 -14.33 2.07 -1.05
C TYR A 18 -13.12 2.14 -2.01
N ASN A 19 -12.17 1.22 -1.83
CA ASN A 19 -10.98 1.09 -2.65
C ASN A 19 -10.85 -0.33 -3.21
N LEU A 20 -10.40 -0.45 -4.45
CA LEU A 20 -10.08 -1.73 -5.09
C LEU A 20 -8.58 -1.78 -5.40
N LEU A 21 -7.88 -2.75 -4.82
CA LEU A 21 -6.50 -3.07 -5.16
C LEU A 21 -6.50 -4.35 -6.00
N LYS A 22 -6.09 -4.26 -7.27
CA LYS A 22 -6.05 -5.40 -8.19
C LYS A 22 -4.62 -5.69 -8.59
N GLY A 23 -4.26 -6.94 -8.77
CA GLY A 23 -2.95 -7.28 -9.31
C GLY A 23 -2.73 -8.77 -9.53
N VAL A 24 -1.68 -9.12 -10.25
CA VAL A 24 -1.28 -10.52 -10.47
C VAL A 24 -0.78 -11.17 -9.19
N THR A 25 -0.80 -12.50 -9.11
CA THR A 25 -0.21 -13.24 -7.99
C THR A 25 1.25 -12.83 -7.80
N GLY A 26 1.66 -12.67 -6.55
CA GLY A 26 3.01 -12.23 -6.21
C GLY A 26 3.29 -10.77 -6.52
N SER A 27 2.32 -9.88 -6.78
CA SER A 27 2.58 -8.43 -6.99
C SER A 27 2.73 -7.60 -5.69
N GLY A 28 2.92 -8.25 -4.53
CA GLY A 28 3.04 -7.59 -3.23
C GLY A 28 1.74 -6.95 -2.70
N LYS A 29 0.57 -7.48 -3.08
CA LYS A 29 -0.73 -6.89 -2.69
C LYS A 29 -0.98 -7.00 -1.19
N THR A 30 -0.80 -8.20 -0.62
CA THR A 30 -0.92 -8.45 0.82
C THR A 30 0.03 -7.56 1.59
N THR A 31 1.30 -7.47 1.19
CA THR A 31 2.28 -6.53 1.77
C THR A 31 1.76 -5.09 1.73
N THR A 32 1.23 -4.65 0.58
CA THR A 32 0.69 -3.28 0.46
C THR A 32 -0.53 -3.06 1.36
N ALA A 33 -1.38 -4.08 1.50
CA ALA A 33 -2.54 -4.07 2.38
C ALA A 33 -2.14 -3.96 3.86
N VAL A 34 -1.08 -4.67 4.27
CA VAL A 34 -0.48 -4.57 5.61
C VAL A 34 0.10 -3.17 5.85
N TYR A 35 0.90 -2.63 4.93
CA TYR A 35 1.42 -1.27 5.12
C TYR A 35 0.31 -0.22 5.11
N ARG A 36 -0.80 -0.48 4.40
CA ARG A 36 -1.99 0.37 4.45
C ARG A 36 -2.67 0.31 5.82
N SER A 37 -2.72 -0.84 6.51
CA SER A 37 -3.25 -0.88 7.88
C SER A 37 -2.39 -0.08 8.85
N VAL A 38 -1.05 -0.17 8.76
CA VAL A 38 -0.13 0.66 9.56
C VAL A 38 -0.36 2.15 9.29
N TYR A 39 -0.51 2.54 8.02
CA TYR A 39 -0.80 3.93 7.66
C TYR A 39 -2.16 4.39 8.22
N LEU A 40 -3.20 3.57 8.14
CA LEU A 40 -4.51 3.91 8.69
C LEU A 40 -4.46 4.03 10.23
N GLU A 41 -3.73 3.14 10.91
CA GLU A 41 -3.55 3.18 12.37
C GLU A 41 -2.94 4.52 12.77
N ASN A 42 -1.89 4.95 12.09
CA ASN A 42 -1.13 6.16 12.44
C ASN A 42 -1.86 7.47 12.12
N TYR A 43 -2.67 7.51 11.05
CA TYR A 43 -3.21 8.77 10.54
C TYR A 43 -4.74 8.90 10.64
N TYR A 44 -5.46 7.80 10.85
CA TYR A 44 -6.93 7.78 10.80
C TYR A 44 -7.60 7.06 11.98
N CYS A 45 -6.83 6.44 12.89
CA CYS A 45 -7.34 5.88 14.14
C CYS A 45 -7.02 6.79 15.34
N LEU A 46 -7.63 7.97 15.38
CA LEU A 46 -7.36 9.00 16.39
C LEU A 46 -8.26 8.91 17.62
N TYR A 47 -9.40 8.23 17.52
CA TYR A 47 -10.39 8.10 18.59
C TYR A 47 -10.39 6.69 19.22
N ASP A 48 -10.85 6.60 20.48
CA ASP A 48 -10.91 5.33 21.22
C ASP A 48 -11.69 4.23 20.47
N LYS A 49 -12.77 4.61 19.79
CA LYS A 49 -13.62 3.70 19.02
C LYS A 49 -12.99 3.24 17.70
N ASP A 50 -11.96 3.92 17.20
CA ASP A 50 -11.39 3.63 15.89
C ASP A 50 -10.62 2.32 15.95
N ARG A 51 -10.89 1.44 14.99
CA ARG A 51 -10.32 0.10 14.89
C ARG A 51 -10.22 -0.33 13.43
N ILE A 52 -9.22 -1.15 13.15
CA ILE A 52 -8.95 -1.69 11.81
C ILE A 52 -9.21 -3.19 11.84
N LEU A 53 -9.99 -3.68 10.88
CA LEU A 53 -10.14 -5.10 10.61
C LEU A 53 -9.39 -5.46 9.34
N MET A 54 -8.46 -6.39 9.44
CA MET A 54 -7.85 -7.04 8.27
C MET A 54 -8.37 -8.47 8.16
N ILE A 55 -9.07 -8.75 7.07
CA ILE A 55 -9.60 -10.07 6.75
C ILE A 55 -8.57 -10.79 5.87
N ALA A 56 -7.98 -11.85 6.41
CA ALA A 56 -7.04 -12.71 5.68
C ALA A 56 -7.77 -13.55 4.62
N GLY A 57 -7.05 -13.96 3.57
CA GLY A 57 -7.62 -14.79 2.50
C GLY A 57 -8.02 -16.20 2.96
N ASP A 58 -7.36 -16.72 3.99
CA ASP A 58 -7.67 -17.94 4.74
C ASP A 58 -7.02 -17.87 6.13
N SER A 59 -7.40 -18.77 7.03
CA SER A 59 -6.90 -18.79 8.41
C SER A 59 -5.40 -19.08 8.52
N THR A 60 -4.79 -19.73 7.53
CA THR A 60 -3.36 -20.08 7.57
C THR A 60 -2.46 -18.86 7.37
N GLN A 61 -2.97 -17.82 6.72
CA GLN A 61 -2.23 -16.57 6.44
C GLN A 61 -2.22 -15.58 7.62
N ILE A 62 -3.02 -15.80 8.67
CA ILE A 62 -3.18 -14.83 9.77
C ILE A 62 -1.84 -14.53 10.45
N GLU A 63 -1.05 -15.57 10.76
CA GLU A 63 0.21 -15.40 11.48
C GLU A 63 1.29 -14.73 10.61
N ASP A 64 1.32 -15.05 9.31
CA ASP A 64 2.19 -14.38 8.34
C ASP A 64 1.84 -12.90 8.22
N ILE A 65 0.55 -12.56 8.19
CA ILE A 65 0.06 -11.17 8.14
C ILE A 65 0.45 -10.42 9.41
N LYS A 66 0.30 -11.01 10.60
CA LYS A 66 0.76 -10.42 11.86
C LYS A 66 2.26 -10.15 11.84
N THR A 67 3.06 -11.16 11.47
CA THR A 67 4.51 -11.01 11.36
C THR A 67 4.91 -9.92 10.36
N MET A 68 4.19 -9.80 9.23
CA MET A 68 4.39 -8.72 8.27
C MET A 68 4.03 -7.36 8.84
N TYR A 69 2.96 -7.28 9.64
CA TYR A 69 2.51 -6.06 10.29
C TYR A 69 3.52 -5.54 11.30
N ASP A 70 4.01 -6.40 12.19
CA ASP A 70 5.01 -6.02 13.20
C ASP A 70 6.29 -5.49 12.53
N LYS A 71 6.76 -6.21 11.51
CA LYS A 71 7.90 -5.75 10.69
C LYS A 71 7.61 -4.42 9.98
N ALA A 72 6.39 -4.21 9.48
CA ALA A 72 6.03 -2.95 8.83
C ALA A 72 5.99 -1.80 9.84
N LYS A 73 5.49 -2.04 11.06
CA LYS A 73 5.46 -1.08 12.17
C LYS A 73 6.87 -0.68 12.60
N GLU A 74 7.79 -1.64 12.75
CA GLU A 74 9.21 -1.38 13.04
C GLU A 74 9.91 -0.57 11.94
N ASN A 75 9.76 -0.98 10.68
CA ASN A 75 10.47 -0.35 9.55
C ASN A 75 9.99 1.07 9.25
N THR A 76 8.74 1.39 9.56
CA THR A 76 8.14 2.67 9.16
C THR A 76 8.45 3.82 10.13
N LYS A 77 9.11 3.57 11.28
CA LYS A 77 9.55 4.61 12.25
C LYS A 77 8.51 5.72 12.50
N PHE A 78 7.22 5.40 12.56
CA PHE A 78 6.19 6.43 12.78
C PHE A 78 6.01 6.71 14.28
N ASN A 79 6.72 7.73 14.75
CA ASN A 79 6.46 8.45 15.99
C ASN A 79 5.26 9.40 15.79
N TYR A 80 4.04 8.91 15.93
CA TYR A 80 2.91 9.76 16.29
C TYR A 80 2.12 9.13 17.43
N ILE A 81 2.84 8.83 18.52
CA ILE A 81 2.20 8.82 19.83
C ILE A 81 1.86 10.29 20.12
N THR A 82 0.67 10.73 19.69
CA THR A 82 0.14 11.99 20.22
C THR A 82 -0.02 11.81 21.73
N LEU A 83 0.00 12.89 22.52
CA LEU A 83 -0.19 12.80 23.98
C LEU A 83 -1.49 12.06 24.40
N PHE A 84 -2.40 11.82 23.45
CA PHE A 84 -3.70 11.17 23.61
C PHE A 84 -3.80 9.78 22.97
N SER A 85 -2.77 9.29 22.26
CA SER A 85 -2.81 7.94 21.68
C SER A 85 -2.69 6.89 22.79
N LYS A 86 -3.74 6.10 22.99
CA LYS A 86 -3.66 4.90 23.85
C LYS A 86 -2.83 3.82 23.18
N LEU A 87 -2.10 3.07 23.99
CA LEU A 87 -1.21 1.97 23.63
C LEU A 87 -1.95 0.67 23.20
N ASP A 88 -3.27 0.71 23.03
CA ASP A 88 -4.06 -0.46 22.68
C ASP A 88 -3.90 -0.80 21.20
N ASP A 89 -3.70 -2.08 20.89
CA ASP A 89 -3.66 -2.56 19.50
C ASP A 89 -4.98 -2.26 18.78
N LYS A 90 -4.92 -1.45 17.73
CA LYS A 90 -6.09 -1.05 16.94
C LYS A 90 -6.39 -2.01 15.80
N LEU A 91 -5.45 -2.89 15.45
CA LEU A 91 -5.59 -3.84 14.35
C LEU A 91 -6.07 -5.20 14.83
N HIS A 92 -7.18 -5.67 14.28
CA HIS A 92 -7.64 -7.04 14.42
C HIS A 92 -7.46 -7.79 13.10
N ILE A 93 -6.87 -8.99 13.14
CA ILE A 93 -6.65 -9.84 11.97
C ILE A 93 -7.43 -11.14 12.15
N HIS A 94 -8.37 -11.40 11.24
CA HIS A 94 -9.25 -12.57 11.28
C HIS A 94 -9.47 -13.14 9.88
N SER A 95 -9.92 -14.40 9.79
CA SER A 95 -10.49 -14.93 8.55
C SER A 95 -11.96 -14.51 8.40
N ILE A 96 -12.52 -14.67 7.19
CA ILE A 96 -13.96 -14.43 7.00
C ILE A 96 -14.80 -15.46 7.75
N GLU A 97 -14.29 -16.68 7.91
CA GLU A 97 -14.91 -17.76 8.68
C GLU A 97 -15.01 -17.39 10.17
N ASP A 98 -13.95 -16.83 10.76
CA ASP A 98 -13.97 -16.37 12.17
C ASP A 98 -15.06 -15.32 12.40
N ILE A 99 -15.21 -14.39 11.43
CA ILE A 99 -16.20 -13.32 11.49
C ILE A 99 -17.61 -13.89 11.36
N VAL A 100 -17.84 -14.79 10.40
CA VAL A 100 -19.13 -15.47 10.23
C VAL A 100 -19.47 -16.25 11.50
N TYR A 101 -18.53 -17.01 12.06
CA TYR A 101 -18.70 -17.77 13.29
C TYR A 101 -19.05 -16.87 14.48
N LYS A 102 -18.32 -15.75 14.66
CA LYS A 102 -18.58 -14.76 15.71
C LYS A 102 -20.03 -14.27 15.67
N TYR A 103 -20.50 -13.81 14.50
CA TYR A 103 -21.84 -13.25 14.37
C TYR A 103 -22.94 -14.31 14.32
N PHE A 104 -22.64 -15.55 13.93
CA PHE A 104 -23.60 -16.65 14.01
C PHE A 104 -23.94 -17.01 15.47
N HIS A 105 -22.92 -17.04 16.33
CA HIS A 105 -23.07 -17.39 17.76
C HIS A 105 -23.46 -16.22 18.66
N TYR A 106 -23.78 -15.04 18.11
CA TYR A 106 -24.12 -13.88 18.91
C TYR A 106 -25.48 -14.05 19.63
N ASP A 107 -26.51 -14.48 18.90
CA ASP A 107 -27.81 -14.84 19.47
C ASP A 107 -27.81 -16.32 19.92
N LYS A 108 -28.05 -16.52 21.22
CA LYS A 108 -28.15 -17.85 21.85
C LYS A 108 -29.22 -18.74 21.22
N LYS A 109 -30.21 -18.18 20.52
CA LYS A 109 -31.20 -18.97 19.75
C LYS A 109 -30.52 -19.99 18.82
N TYR A 110 -29.36 -19.64 18.26
CA TYR A 110 -28.67 -20.48 17.29
C TYR A 110 -27.66 -21.45 17.91
N SER A 111 -27.50 -21.47 19.24
CA SER A 111 -26.51 -22.31 19.93
C SER A 111 -26.72 -23.81 19.74
N ASN A 112 -27.95 -24.24 19.44
CA ASN A 112 -28.32 -25.65 19.30
C ASN A 112 -28.26 -26.15 17.86
N TYR A 113 -27.94 -25.28 16.90
CA TYR A 113 -27.81 -25.67 15.50
C TYR A 113 -26.42 -26.22 15.21
N ASN A 114 -26.35 -27.33 14.49
CA ASN A 114 -25.09 -27.93 14.05
C ASN A 114 -24.91 -27.82 12.54
N LEU A 115 -23.65 -27.77 12.09
CA LEU A 115 -23.35 -27.83 10.66
C LEU A 115 -23.60 -29.24 10.11
N ILE A 116 -24.25 -29.33 8.96
CA ILE A 116 -24.34 -30.57 8.20
C ILE A 116 -23.00 -30.83 7.48
N GLU A 117 -22.20 -31.75 8.02
CA GLU A 117 -20.85 -32.04 7.49
C GLU A 117 -20.86 -33.15 6.43
N SER A 118 -21.75 -34.14 6.53
CA SER A 118 -21.77 -35.30 5.61
C SER A 118 -22.38 -34.93 4.27
N LYS A 119 -21.61 -35.16 3.19
CA LYS A 119 -22.10 -35.06 1.81
C LYS A 119 -23.25 -36.04 1.58
N GLU A 120 -23.16 -37.25 2.12
CA GLU A 120 -24.16 -38.29 1.99
C GLU A 120 -25.49 -37.90 2.67
N GLU A 121 -25.43 -37.29 3.86
CA GLU A 121 -26.64 -36.80 4.54
C GLU A 121 -27.29 -35.67 3.73
N LYS A 122 -26.49 -34.71 3.24
CA LYS A 122 -26.98 -33.61 2.40
C LYS A 122 -27.68 -34.14 1.13
N GLU A 123 -27.05 -35.10 0.46
CA GLU A 123 -27.63 -35.76 -0.72
C GLU A 123 -28.90 -36.52 -0.39
N SER A 124 -28.94 -37.26 0.73
CA SER A 124 -30.12 -38.03 1.16
C SER A 124 -31.34 -37.13 1.38
N ILE A 125 -31.17 -36.02 2.09
CA ILE A 125 -32.26 -35.05 2.34
C ILE A 125 -32.73 -34.46 1.00
N LEU A 126 -31.80 -34.04 0.14
CA LEU A 126 -32.14 -33.43 -1.15
C LEU A 126 -32.79 -34.40 -2.13
N VAL A 127 -32.40 -35.68 -2.14
CA VAL A 127 -33.08 -36.72 -2.94
C VAL A 127 -34.55 -36.81 -2.53
N GLN A 128 -34.86 -36.75 -1.23
CA GLN A 128 -36.25 -36.73 -0.78
C GLN A 128 -36.96 -35.45 -1.22
N CYS A 129 -36.33 -34.27 -1.09
CA CYS A 129 -36.91 -33.00 -1.56
C CYS A 129 -37.19 -33.01 -3.07
N ILE A 130 -36.28 -33.57 -3.88
CA ILE A 130 -36.45 -33.71 -5.33
C ILE A 130 -37.67 -34.60 -5.64
N LYS A 131 -37.83 -35.74 -4.95
CA LYS A 131 -38.99 -36.62 -5.14
C LYS A 131 -40.30 -35.88 -4.86
N ASP A 132 -40.34 -35.10 -3.78
CA ASP A 132 -41.54 -34.37 -3.38
C ASP A 132 -41.88 -33.24 -4.35
N VAL A 133 -40.89 -32.46 -4.79
CA VAL A 133 -41.11 -31.39 -5.77
C VAL A 133 -41.43 -31.94 -7.17
N LYS A 134 -40.87 -33.09 -7.56
CA LYS A 134 -41.13 -33.72 -8.87
C LYS A 134 -42.60 -34.04 -9.10
N LYS A 135 -43.37 -34.34 -8.03
CA LYS A 135 -44.83 -34.57 -8.10
C LYS A 135 -45.58 -33.37 -8.70
N SER A 136 -45.10 -32.14 -8.46
CA SER A 136 -45.71 -30.91 -9.01
C SER A 136 -45.04 -30.43 -10.31
N TYR A 137 -43.93 -31.06 -10.73
CA TYR A 137 -43.07 -30.61 -11.83
C TYR A 137 -42.60 -31.77 -12.72
N GLU A 138 -43.51 -32.68 -13.08
CA GLU A 138 -43.20 -33.97 -13.74
C GLU A 138 -42.40 -33.83 -15.03
N LYS A 139 -42.65 -32.75 -15.80
CA LYS A 139 -42.00 -32.50 -17.09
C LYS A 139 -40.54 -32.03 -16.96
N ILE A 140 -40.08 -31.67 -15.77
CA ILE A 140 -38.74 -31.11 -15.56
C ILE A 140 -37.71 -32.23 -15.42
N LYS A 141 -36.93 -32.45 -16.49
CA LYS A 141 -35.95 -33.54 -16.58
C LYS A 141 -34.84 -33.47 -15.54
N ILE A 142 -34.50 -32.29 -15.01
CA ILE A 142 -33.40 -32.15 -14.05
C ILE A 142 -33.76 -32.63 -12.64
N LEU A 143 -35.05 -32.87 -12.34
CA LEU A 143 -35.51 -33.35 -11.05
C LEU A 143 -35.29 -34.86 -10.93
N ASN A 144 -34.04 -35.27 -10.79
CA ASN A 144 -33.64 -36.65 -10.54
C ASN A 144 -32.23 -36.71 -9.90
N ASN A 145 -31.87 -37.89 -9.38
CA ASN A 145 -30.62 -38.11 -8.65
C ASN A 145 -29.35 -37.91 -9.51
N LYS A 146 -29.43 -38.06 -10.84
CA LYS A 146 -28.29 -37.83 -11.74
C LYS A 146 -27.82 -36.37 -11.72
N TYR A 147 -28.68 -35.42 -11.38
CA TYR A 147 -28.37 -33.99 -11.32
C TYR A 147 -28.26 -33.47 -9.88
N ILE A 148 -28.09 -34.35 -8.88
CA ILE A 148 -28.04 -33.95 -7.46
C ILE A 148 -26.93 -32.94 -7.18
N GLU A 149 -25.72 -33.17 -7.70
CA GLU A 149 -24.57 -32.27 -7.50
C GLU A 149 -24.82 -30.89 -8.11
N PHE A 150 -25.50 -30.83 -9.26
CA PHE A 150 -25.92 -29.57 -9.88
C PHE A 150 -26.93 -28.80 -9.02
N ILE A 151 -27.89 -29.52 -8.43
CA ILE A 151 -28.90 -28.91 -7.55
C ILE A 151 -28.25 -28.41 -6.26
N ILE A 152 -27.33 -29.17 -5.66
CA ILE A 152 -26.55 -28.75 -4.49
C ILE A 152 -25.77 -27.47 -4.79
N ASP A 153 -25.00 -27.48 -5.88
CA ASP A 153 -24.20 -26.33 -6.33
C ASP A 153 -25.07 -25.10 -6.59
N GLU A 154 -26.24 -25.28 -7.21
CA GLU A 154 -27.17 -24.18 -7.47
C GLU A 154 -27.82 -23.64 -6.19
N ILE A 155 -28.22 -24.50 -5.25
CA ILE A 155 -28.75 -24.08 -3.95
C ILE A 155 -27.70 -23.27 -3.18
N SER A 156 -26.47 -23.80 -3.09
CA SER A 156 -25.33 -23.12 -2.47
C SER A 156 -25.12 -21.73 -3.08
N TRP A 157 -25.25 -21.60 -4.41
CA TRP A 157 -25.16 -20.31 -5.07
C TRP A 157 -26.28 -19.34 -4.74
N ILE A 158 -27.53 -19.81 -4.76
CA ILE A 158 -28.70 -18.98 -4.43
C ILE A 158 -28.51 -18.37 -3.04
N LYS A 159 -28.14 -19.21 -2.06
CA LYS A 159 -27.86 -18.78 -0.68
C LYS A 159 -26.65 -17.82 -0.62
N SER A 160 -25.53 -18.19 -1.24
CA SER A 160 -24.30 -17.36 -1.32
C SER A 160 -24.51 -15.99 -1.96
N CYS A 161 -25.57 -15.83 -2.75
CA CYS A 161 -25.94 -14.59 -3.43
C CYS A 161 -27.05 -13.79 -2.72
N ASN A 162 -27.54 -14.27 -1.58
CA ASN A 162 -28.66 -13.68 -0.84
C ASN A 162 -29.95 -13.57 -1.68
N TYR A 163 -30.19 -14.55 -2.56
CA TYR A 163 -31.44 -14.64 -3.32
C TYR A 163 -32.51 -15.36 -2.49
N ASN A 164 -32.94 -14.69 -1.43
CA ASN A 164 -33.90 -15.22 -0.45
C ASN A 164 -35.36 -15.23 -0.92
N THR A 165 -35.67 -14.68 -2.10
CA THR A 165 -37.01 -14.68 -2.68
C THR A 165 -36.98 -15.25 -4.10
N LEU A 166 -38.08 -15.90 -4.49
CA LEU A 166 -38.22 -16.49 -5.81
C LEU A 166 -38.03 -15.44 -6.92
N GLU A 167 -38.57 -14.24 -6.72
CA GLU A 167 -38.45 -13.12 -7.68
C GLU A 167 -36.99 -12.73 -7.93
N LYS A 168 -36.20 -12.54 -6.85
CA LYS A 168 -34.76 -12.24 -6.97
C LYS A 168 -34.02 -13.35 -7.71
N TYR A 169 -34.28 -14.61 -7.39
CA TYR A 169 -33.64 -15.73 -8.07
C TYR A 169 -34.06 -15.83 -9.55
N GLN A 170 -35.32 -15.55 -9.87
CA GLN A 170 -35.82 -15.61 -11.23
C GLN A 170 -35.22 -14.54 -12.14
N ASP A 171 -35.01 -13.34 -11.61
CA ASP A 171 -34.36 -12.25 -12.35
C ASP A 171 -32.83 -12.32 -12.33
N ALA A 172 -32.23 -13.11 -11.41
CA ALA A 172 -30.79 -13.18 -11.24
C ALA A 172 -30.02 -13.55 -12.53
N ASP A 173 -28.98 -12.77 -12.82
CA ASP A 173 -28.01 -13.11 -13.86
C ASP A 173 -27.06 -14.21 -13.37
N ARG A 174 -27.12 -15.36 -14.04
CA ARG A 174 -26.39 -16.58 -13.66
C ARG A 174 -24.94 -16.57 -14.19
N ILE A 175 -24.21 -15.48 -13.93
CA ILE A 175 -22.86 -15.20 -14.45
C ILE A 175 -21.81 -16.03 -13.73
N GLY A 176 -20.86 -16.62 -14.47
CA GLY A 176 -19.69 -17.31 -13.93
C GLY A 176 -19.91 -18.77 -13.48
N ARG A 177 -21.10 -19.35 -13.73
CA ARG A 177 -21.51 -20.68 -13.23
C ARG A 177 -21.27 -21.87 -14.16
N SER A 178 -20.37 -21.76 -15.14
CA SER A 178 -20.09 -22.89 -16.04
C SER A 178 -19.09 -23.86 -15.41
N ASN A 179 -19.53 -24.69 -14.46
CA ASN A 179 -18.69 -25.77 -13.94
C ASN A 179 -18.74 -26.96 -14.90
N SER A 180 -17.71 -27.15 -15.71
CA SER A 180 -17.64 -28.22 -16.72
C SER A 180 -17.59 -29.63 -16.10
N LYS A 181 -17.23 -29.74 -14.81
CA LYS A 181 -17.12 -31.01 -14.09
C LYS A 181 -18.47 -31.54 -13.58
N ILE A 182 -19.46 -30.65 -13.40
CA ILE A 182 -20.77 -31.03 -12.86
C ILE A 182 -21.73 -31.35 -14.00
N GLN A 183 -22.35 -32.52 -13.94
CA GLN A 183 -23.38 -32.90 -14.89
C GLN A 183 -24.66 -32.08 -14.65
N GLY A 184 -25.08 -31.29 -15.64
CA GLY A 184 -26.25 -30.43 -15.51
C GLY A 184 -26.48 -29.50 -16.72
N PRO A 185 -27.58 -28.74 -16.72
CA PRO A 185 -27.85 -27.78 -17.79
C PRO A 185 -26.85 -26.63 -17.76
N ARG A 186 -26.27 -26.30 -18.92
CA ARG A 186 -25.32 -25.18 -19.06
C ARG A 186 -25.96 -23.81 -18.82
N ARG A 187 -27.26 -23.69 -19.06
CA ARG A 187 -28.04 -22.45 -18.89
C ARG A 187 -29.37 -22.77 -18.21
N LEU A 188 -29.75 -21.92 -17.26
CA LEU A 188 -31.09 -21.87 -16.70
C LEU A 188 -31.73 -20.54 -17.11
N MET A 189 -32.78 -20.61 -17.93
CA MET A 189 -33.50 -19.42 -18.38
C MET A 189 -34.12 -18.69 -17.18
N LYS A 190 -34.09 -17.35 -17.23
CA LYS A 190 -34.82 -16.49 -16.28
C LYS A 190 -36.32 -16.79 -16.36
N ASN A 191 -37.04 -16.57 -15.27
CA ASN A 191 -38.50 -16.77 -15.19
C ASN A 191 -38.98 -18.16 -15.61
N SER A 192 -38.14 -19.20 -15.48
CA SER A 192 -38.47 -20.56 -15.91
C SER A 192 -39.03 -21.42 -14.78
N ASP A 193 -39.84 -22.42 -15.12
CA ASP A 193 -40.34 -23.39 -14.14
C ASP A 193 -39.22 -24.25 -13.54
N ILE A 194 -38.10 -24.39 -14.25
CA ILE A 194 -36.89 -25.05 -13.73
C ILE A 194 -36.35 -24.28 -12.53
N ARG A 195 -36.23 -22.95 -12.63
CA ARG A 195 -35.82 -22.12 -11.49
C ARG A 195 -36.86 -22.16 -10.36
N LYS A 196 -38.17 -22.12 -10.66
CA LYS A 196 -39.21 -22.28 -9.63
C LYS A 196 -39.06 -23.58 -8.86
N ALA A 197 -38.83 -24.69 -9.57
CA ALA A 197 -38.64 -26.00 -8.98
C ALA A 197 -37.39 -26.07 -8.11
N ILE A 198 -36.24 -25.57 -8.59
CA ILE A 198 -35.00 -25.54 -7.79
C ILE A 198 -35.18 -24.70 -6.52
N PHE A 199 -35.82 -23.53 -6.63
CA PHE A 199 -36.09 -22.68 -5.48
C PHE A 199 -37.03 -23.37 -4.47
N LYS A 200 -38.05 -24.09 -4.95
CA LYS A 200 -38.91 -24.90 -4.08
C LYS A 200 -38.14 -26.03 -3.38
N ILE A 201 -37.19 -26.66 -4.07
CA ILE A 201 -36.30 -27.67 -3.46
C ILE A 201 -35.44 -27.04 -2.38
N MET A 202 -34.89 -25.84 -2.60
CA MET A 202 -34.11 -25.12 -1.60
C MET A 202 -34.92 -24.87 -0.34
N ASN A 203 -36.15 -24.35 -0.46
CA ASN A 203 -36.98 -24.07 0.71
C ASN A 203 -37.28 -25.36 1.49
N LEU A 204 -37.68 -26.42 0.79
CA LEU A 204 -37.96 -27.71 1.43
C LEU A 204 -36.70 -28.35 2.06
N TYR A 205 -35.54 -28.13 1.47
CA TYR A 205 -34.26 -28.55 2.04
C TYR A 205 -33.97 -27.81 3.34
N ASN A 206 -34.15 -26.48 3.37
CA ASN A 206 -33.96 -25.66 4.57
C ASN A 206 -34.94 -26.04 5.68
N GLU A 207 -36.21 -26.28 5.35
CA GLU A 207 -37.23 -26.76 6.31
C GLU A 207 -36.78 -28.07 6.98
N LYS A 208 -36.29 -29.04 6.20
CA LYS A 208 -35.79 -30.32 6.74
C LYS A 208 -34.51 -30.21 7.55
N LEU A 209 -33.65 -29.25 7.21
CA LEU A 209 -32.47 -28.96 8.05
C LEU A 209 -32.93 -28.38 9.39
N GLU A 210 -33.86 -27.42 9.37
CA GLU A 210 -34.40 -26.78 10.57
C GLU A 210 -35.09 -27.77 11.50
N GLU A 211 -35.89 -28.72 10.97
CA GLU A 211 -36.52 -29.81 11.75
C GLU A 211 -35.50 -30.66 12.53
N LYS A 212 -34.26 -30.75 12.03
CA LYS A 212 -33.16 -31.50 12.65
C LYS A 212 -32.20 -30.62 13.46
N ASN A 213 -32.46 -29.32 13.59
CA ASN A 213 -31.51 -28.32 14.11
C ASN A 213 -30.16 -28.37 13.37
N LEU A 214 -30.19 -28.52 12.05
CA LEU A 214 -29.03 -28.47 11.17
C LEU A 214 -29.03 -27.20 10.33
N ILE A 215 -27.85 -26.77 9.88
CA ILE A 215 -27.63 -25.70 8.91
C ILE A 215 -26.47 -26.06 7.99
N ASP A 216 -26.41 -25.46 6.80
CA ASP A 216 -25.18 -25.45 6.00
C ASP A 216 -24.35 -24.17 6.20
N LEU A 217 -23.17 -24.13 5.60
CA LEU A 217 -22.24 -22.99 5.69
C LEU A 217 -22.87 -21.71 5.13
N GLU A 218 -23.68 -21.82 4.09
CA GLU A 218 -24.36 -20.67 3.50
C GLU A 218 -25.47 -20.13 4.40
N ASP A 219 -26.23 -20.99 5.07
CA ASP A 219 -27.20 -20.60 6.10
C ASP A 219 -26.52 -19.90 7.28
N MET A 220 -25.37 -20.42 7.74
CA MET A 220 -24.56 -19.79 8.79
C MET A 220 -24.16 -18.36 8.40
N ALA A 221 -23.68 -18.16 7.17
CA ALA A 221 -23.31 -16.83 6.68
C ALA A 221 -24.51 -15.88 6.56
N LEU A 222 -25.69 -16.37 6.13
CA LEU A 222 -26.91 -15.58 6.05
C LEU A 222 -27.41 -15.15 7.44
N ILE A 223 -27.37 -16.06 8.41
CA ILE A 223 -27.73 -15.78 9.81
C ILE A 223 -26.75 -14.77 10.41
N ALA A 224 -25.44 -14.96 10.21
CA ALA A 224 -24.41 -14.02 10.65
C ALA A 224 -24.64 -12.61 10.08
N LEU A 225 -24.99 -12.49 8.79
CA LEU A 225 -25.33 -11.21 8.16
C LEU A 225 -26.56 -10.55 8.81
N GLN A 226 -27.61 -11.32 9.11
CA GLN A 226 -28.81 -10.80 9.77
C GLN A 226 -28.49 -10.31 11.19
N GLN A 227 -27.73 -11.09 11.97
CA GLN A 227 -27.34 -10.72 13.33
C GLN A 227 -26.43 -9.49 13.35
N CYS A 228 -25.45 -9.42 12.44
CA CYS A 228 -24.54 -8.27 12.33
C CYS A 228 -25.28 -6.94 12.10
N LYS A 229 -26.35 -6.93 11.30
CA LYS A 229 -27.14 -5.71 11.05
C LYS A 229 -27.78 -5.12 12.31
N ASN A 230 -28.04 -5.95 13.32
CA ASN A 230 -28.65 -5.52 14.58
C ASN A 230 -27.63 -5.01 15.60
N ILE A 231 -26.32 -5.12 15.31
CA ILE A 231 -25.23 -4.78 16.24
C ILE A 231 -24.52 -3.52 15.73
N ILE A 232 -24.57 -2.44 16.51
CA ILE A 232 -24.04 -1.13 16.10
C ILE A 232 -22.70 -0.82 16.79
N ASP A 233 -22.51 -1.25 18.04
CA ASP A 233 -21.40 -0.79 18.90
C ASP A 233 -20.03 -1.45 18.63
N GLU A 234 -19.95 -2.42 17.72
CA GLU A 234 -18.72 -3.19 17.43
C GLU A 234 -18.23 -3.04 15.97
N ARG A 235 -18.52 -1.91 15.33
CA ARG A 235 -18.10 -1.66 13.95
C ARG A 235 -16.64 -1.19 13.86
N TYR A 236 -16.00 -1.52 12.73
CA TYR A 236 -14.63 -1.11 12.44
C TYR A 236 -14.61 0.13 11.56
N THR A 237 -13.72 1.08 11.82
CA THR A 237 -13.61 2.29 11.00
C THR A 237 -12.93 2.00 9.68
N HIS A 238 -11.97 1.08 9.66
CA HIS A 238 -11.33 0.64 8.44
C HIS A 238 -11.36 -0.87 8.30
N VAL A 239 -11.72 -1.35 7.12
CA VAL A 239 -11.73 -2.77 6.80
C VAL A 239 -10.86 -3.03 5.57
N ILE A 240 -9.97 -3.99 5.65
CA ILE A 240 -9.11 -4.43 4.55
C ILE A 240 -9.40 -5.90 4.32
N VAL A 241 -9.77 -6.28 3.10
CA VAL A 241 -10.13 -7.65 2.75
C VAL A 241 -9.14 -8.19 1.75
N ASP A 242 -8.27 -9.10 2.19
CA ASP A 242 -7.36 -9.78 1.29
C ASP A 242 -8.06 -10.88 0.49
N GLU A 243 -7.57 -11.16 -0.72
CA GLU A 243 -8.11 -12.20 -1.62
C GLU A 243 -9.65 -12.17 -1.78
N SER A 244 -10.22 -10.96 -1.78
CA SER A 244 -11.66 -10.69 -1.73
C SER A 244 -12.47 -11.29 -2.89
N GLN A 245 -11.82 -11.73 -3.97
CA GLN A 245 -12.48 -12.49 -5.03
C GLN A 245 -13.01 -13.85 -4.56
N ASN A 246 -12.47 -14.42 -3.48
CA ASN A 246 -12.90 -15.70 -2.92
C ASN A 246 -14.15 -15.60 -2.03
N LEU A 247 -14.56 -14.38 -1.65
CA LEU A 247 -15.74 -14.19 -0.81
C LEU A 247 -17.03 -14.23 -1.63
N THR A 248 -18.04 -14.86 -1.05
CA THR A 248 -19.42 -14.86 -1.55
C THR A 248 -20.05 -13.47 -1.42
N ARG A 249 -21.20 -13.25 -2.06
CA ARG A 249 -21.91 -11.97 -1.93
C ARG A 249 -22.35 -11.71 -0.50
N VAL A 250 -22.89 -12.73 0.18
CA VAL A 250 -23.33 -12.63 1.58
C VAL A 250 -22.18 -12.24 2.49
N GLN A 251 -21.00 -12.86 2.32
CA GLN A 251 -19.81 -12.50 3.08
C GLN A 251 -19.34 -11.07 2.79
N LEU A 252 -19.40 -10.61 1.54
CA LEU A 252 -19.06 -9.22 1.20
C LEU A 252 -20.10 -8.22 1.72
N GLU A 253 -21.38 -8.58 1.76
CA GLU A 253 -22.44 -7.79 2.42
C GLU A 253 -22.16 -7.72 3.92
N LEU A 254 -21.74 -8.82 4.56
CA LEU A 254 -21.35 -8.85 5.97
C LEU A 254 -20.18 -7.90 6.25
N VAL A 255 -19.12 -7.95 5.43
CA VAL A 255 -17.99 -6.99 5.51
C VAL A 255 -18.46 -5.54 5.46
N ARG A 256 -19.44 -5.22 4.61
CA ARG A 256 -19.98 -3.86 4.49
C ARG A 256 -20.74 -3.43 5.73
N GLU A 257 -21.53 -4.33 6.32
CA GLU A 257 -22.31 -4.05 7.53
C GLU A 257 -21.41 -3.88 8.77
N ILE A 258 -20.30 -4.61 8.84
CA ILE A 258 -19.30 -4.51 9.92
C ILE A 258 -18.54 -3.18 9.89
N ASN A 259 -18.44 -2.54 8.72
CA ASN A 259 -17.79 -1.24 8.59
C ASN A 259 -18.65 -0.14 9.22
N SER A 260 -18.01 0.80 9.92
CA SER A 260 -18.70 1.95 10.50
C SER A 260 -19.08 2.96 9.41
N ASN A 261 -20.09 3.77 9.69
CA ASN A 261 -20.62 4.77 8.76
C ASN A 261 -19.95 6.15 8.92
N GLU A 262 -18.78 6.23 9.56
CA GLU A 262 -18.07 7.50 9.71
C GLU A 262 -17.62 8.01 8.33
N THR A 263 -17.56 9.34 8.18
CA THR A 263 -17.15 9.98 6.92
C THR A 263 -15.71 9.64 6.53
N TYR A 264 -14.90 9.23 7.50
CA TYR A 264 -13.52 8.82 7.33
C TYR A 264 -13.34 7.29 7.24
N SER A 265 -14.43 6.51 7.30
CA SER A 265 -14.32 5.06 7.19
C SER A 265 -13.89 4.61 5.81
N SER A 266 -13.23 3.47 5.74
CA SER A 266 -12.77 2.94 4.44
C SER A 266 -12.81 1.43 4.37
N THR A 267 -13.18 0.89 3.20
CA THR A 267 -13.05 -0.53 2.90
C THR A 267 -12.15 -0.74 1.70
N THR A 268 -11.06 -1.48 1.87
CA THR A 268 -10.12 -1.84 0.79
C THR A 268 -10.28 -3.30 0.43
N TYR A 269 -10.74 -3.57 -0.78
CA TYR A 269 -10.82 -4.93 -1.33
C TYR A 269 -9.57 -5.21 -2.16
N VAL A 270 -8.83 -6.24 -1.78
CA VAL A 270 -7.64 -6.70 -2.50
C VAL A 270 -8.02 -7.89 -3.37
N LEU A 271 -7.65 -7.87 -4.65
CA LEU A 271 -8.03 -8.87 -5.64
C LEU A 271 -6.83 -9.41 -6.39
N SER A 272 -6.75 -10.74 -6.46
CA SER A 272 -5.87 -11.46 -7.38
C SER A 272 -6.64 -11.80 -8.66
N LYS A 273 -6.21 -11.24 -9.80
CA LYS A 273 -6.96 -11.31 -11.09
C LYS A 273 -7.15 -12.74 -11.62
N ASP A 274 -6.28 -13.68 -11.21
CA ASP A 274 -6.13 -14.99 -11.83
C ASP A 274 -6.36 -16.17 -10.86
N ASN A 275 -6.85 -15.95 -9.64
CA ASN A 275 -6.90 -16.99 -8.59
C ASN A 275 -8.19 -16.96 -7.74
N CYS A 276 -9.35 -17.22 -8.35
CA CYS A 276 -10.59 -17.43 -7.61
C CYS A 276 -10.74 -18.91 -7.26
N LYS A 277 -10.50 -19.26 -5.99
CA LYS A 277 -10.61 -20.63 -5.47
C LYS A 277 -12.07 -21.02 -5.21
N ASN A 278 -12.89 -20.06 -4.79
CA ASN A 278 -14.31 -20.26 -4.49
C ASN A 278 -15.16 -20.13 -5.77
N SER A 279 -15.94 -21.16 -6.12
CA SER A 279 -16.86 -21.15 -7.27
C SER A 279 -17.99 -20.13 -7.13
N ASN A 280 -18.33 -19.75 -5.90
CA ASN A 280 -19.36 -18.75 -5.58
C ASN A 280 -18.79 -17.35 -5.28
N GLY A 281 -17.50 -17.14 -5.51
CA GLY A 281 -16.84 -15.84 -5.39
C GLY A 281 -17.54 -14.74 -6.20
N TRP A 282 -17.77 -13.57 -5.60
CA TRP A 282 -18.59 -12.53 -6.21
C TRP A 282 -17.80 -11.46 -6.96
N LEU A 283 -16.64 -11.03 -6.45
CA LEU A 283 -15.80 -9.98 -7.05
C LEU A 283 -14.88 -10.52 -8.17
N ILE A 284 -15.50 -11.07 -9.22
CA ILE A 284 -14.81 -11.64 -10.39
C ILE A 284 -14.87 -10.71 -11.61
N LYS A 285 -14.02 -10.93 -12.61
CA LYS A 285 -13.89 -10.10 -13.83
C LYS A 285 -15.22 -9.84 -14.56
N SER A 286 -16.14 -10.79 -14.53
CA SER A 286 -17.43 -10.73 -15.23
C SER A 286 -18.53 -9.99 -14.46
N ARG A 287 -18.28 -9.57 -13.21
CA ARG A 287 -19.23 -8.82 -12.39
C ARG A 287 -18.70 -7.41 -12.09
N LYS A 288 -19.58 -6.41 -12.19
CA LYS A 288 -19.26 -5.04 -11.81
C LYS A 288 -19.34 -4.90 -10.29
N ALA A 289 -18.43 -4.15 -9.69
CA ALA A 289 -18.45 -3.86 -8.25
C ALA A 289 -19.78 -3.23 -7.78
N SER A 290 -20.44 -2.46 -8.65
CA SER A 290 -21.75 -1.87 -8.38
C SER A 290 -22.86 -2.90 -8.11
N SER A 291 -22.72 -4.16 -8.52
CA SER A 291 -23.69 -5.21 -8.21
C SER A 291 -23.72 -5.58 -6.73
N LEU A 292 -22.68 -5.22 -5.97
CA LEU A 292 -22.61 -5.35 -4.52
C LEU A 292 -23.21 -4.12 -3.80
N GLY A 293 -23.72 -3.12 -4.54
CA GLY A 293 -24.17 -1.84 -3.97
C GLY A 293 -23.02 -0.87 -3.69
N LEU A 294 -21.84 -1.10 -4.25
CA LEU A 294 -20.73 -0.15 -4.22
C LEU A 294 -20.98 1.03 -5.18
N PRO A 295 -20.40 2.23 -4.90
CA PRO A 295 -20.52 3.37 -5.80
C PRO A 295 -20.09 3.04 -7.23
N SER A 296 -20.71 3.66 -8.23
CA SER A 296 -20.40 3.43 -9.65
C SER A 296 -18.94 3.77 -10.02
N LYS A 297 -18.32 4.69 -9.27
CA LYS A 297 -16.89 5.04 -9.35
C LYS A 297 -16.17 4.58 -8.08
N VAL A 298 -15.70 3.34 -8.05
CA VAL A 298 -14.75 2.86 -7.03
C VAL A 298 -13.33 3.10 -7.55
N LYS A 299 -12.46 3.75 -6.76
CA LYS A 299 -11.06 3.97 -7.15
C LYS A 299 -10.33 2.62 -7.22
N GLY A 300 -9.90 2.26 -8.42
CA GLY A 300 -9.16 1.03 -8.69
C GLY A 300 -7.68 1.30 -8.89
N HIS A 301 -6.83 0.56 -8.19
CA HIS A 301 -5.39 0.57 -8.36
C HIS A 301 -4.96 -0.79 -8.90
N ILE A 302 -4.11 -0.81 -9.94
CA ILE A 302 -3.75 -2.04 -10.66
C ILE A 302 -2.24 -2.23 -10.59
N PHE A 303 -1.80 -3.32 -9.97
CA PHE A 303 -0.42 -3.79 -9.97
C PHE A 303 -0.23 -4.80 -11.11
N THR A 304 0.41 -4.36 -12.18
CA THR A 304 0.59 -5.14 -13.41
C THR A 304 1.84 -6.03 -13.41
N LYS A 305 2.81 -5.76 -12.52
CA LYS A 305 4.09 -6.49 -12.44
C LYS A 305 4.11 -7.42 -11.22
N ARG A 306 4.64 -8.64 -11.37
CA ARG A 306 4.99 -9.50 -10.22
C ARG A 306 6.10 -8.83 -9.43
N TYR A 307 5.99 -8.88 -8.10
CA TYR A 307 6.96 -8.32 -7.17
C TYR A 307 8.31 -9.03 -7.32
N GLU A 308 8.34 -10.35 -7.52
CA GLU A 308 9.58 -11.11 -7.80
C GLU A 308 10.32 -10.54 -9.03
N ASN A 309 9.61 -10.36 -10.15
CA ASN A 309 10.15 -9.72 -11.35
C ASN A 309 10.50 -8.23 -11.14
N TYR A 310 9.88 -7.57 -10.16
CA TYR A 310 10.20 -6.20 -9.80
C TYR A 310 11.42 -6.12 -8.89
N VAL A 311 11.63 -7.04 -7.95
CA VAL A 311 12.83 -7.12 -7.11
C VAL A 311 14.05 -7.47 -7.96
N GLU A 312 13.95 -8.44 -8.87
CA GLU A 312 15.04 -8.77 -9.80
C GLU A 312 15.32 -7.62 -10.78
N LYS A 313 14.29 -6.99 -11.35
CA LYS A 313 14.48 -5.91 -12.34
C LYS A 313 14.83 -4.55 -11.69
N LYS A 314 14.38 -4.26 -10.47
CA LYS A 314 14.73 -3.03 -9.71
C LYS A 314 16.10 -3.12 -9.03
N ARG A 315 16.56 -4.33 -8.64
CA ARG A 315 17.99 -4.56 -8.30
C ARG A 315 18.93 -4.23 -9.46
N ILE A 316 18.43 -4.30 -10.70
CA ILE A 316 19.24 -4.10 -11.91
C ILE A 316 19.09 -2.68 -12.47
N GLU A 317 17.92 -2.02 -12.37
CA GLU A 317 17.70 -0.75 -13.08
C GLU A 317 17.62 0.54 -12.23
N TYR A 318 17.19 0.55 -10.95
CA TYR A 318 17.12 1.83 -10.18
C TYR A 318 17.11 1.62 -8.65
N SER A 319 18.24 1.21 -8.05
CA SER A 319 18.46 1.46 -6.61
C SER A 319 19.64 2.38 -6.34
N MET A 320 20.46 2.70 -7.35
CA MET A 320 21.62 3.57 -7.18
C MET A 320 21.37 4.97 -7.75
N GLU A 321 21.51 6.00 -6.91
CA GLU A 321 21.77 7.35 -7.39
C GLU A 321 23.26 7.45 -7.74
N SER A 322 23.55 7.90 -8.95
CA SER A 322 24.92 8.19 -9.37
C SER A 322 25.17 9.69 -9.38
N PHE A 323 26.31 10.06 -8.80
CA PHE A 323 26.81 11.41 -8.75
C PHE A 323 28.23 11.42 -9.31
N LYS A 324 28.61 12.54 -9.89
CA LYS A 324 30.01 12.86 -10.17
C LYS A 324 30.52 13.78 -9.06
N TYR A 325 31.50 13.32 -8.30
CA TYR A 325 32.23 14.16 -7.35
C TYR A 325 33.51 14.71 -8.00
N CYS A 326 33.62 16.02 -8.09
CA CYS A 326 34.79 16.72 -8.59
C CYS A 326 35.55 17.31 -7.40
N ASP A 327 36.74 16.78 -7.12
CA ASP A 327 37.65 17.28 -6.08
C ASP A 327 38.39 18.52 -6.60
N ILE A 328 37.94 19.71 -6.19
CA ILE A 328 38.54 20.99 -6.62
C ILE A 328 40.00 21.08 -6.16
N LYS A 329 40.33 20.52 -4.99
CA LYS A 329 41.65 20.68 -4.36
C LYS A 329 42.72 19.84 -5.05
N HIS A 330 42.38 18.62 -5.47
CA HIS A 330 43.33 17.68 -6.06
C HIS A 330 43.14 17.51 -7.58
N GLY A 331 42.08 18.09 -8.16
CA GLY A 331 41.79 18.03 -9.59
C GLY A 331 41.44 16.62 -10.06
N ARG A 332 40.67 15.88 -9.26
CA ARG A 332 40.27 14.49 -9.55
C ARG A 332 38.76 14.34 -9.53
N ASP A 333 38.27 13.48 -10.41
CA ASP A 333 36.85 13.18 -10.53
C ASP A 333 36.59 11.74 -10.08
N TYR A 334 35.49 11.56 -9.36
CA TYR A 334 35.04 10.27 -8.86
C TYR A 334 33.58 10.04 -9.24
N GLU A 335 33.24 8.82 -9.62
CA GLU A 335 31.84 8.42 -9.73
C GLU A 335 31.40 7.85 -8.38
N LEU A 336 30.44 8.51 -7.74
CA LEU A 336 29.82 8.06 -6.50
C LEU A 336 28.46 7.45 -6.83
N SER A 337 28.21 6.23 -6.38
CA SER A 337 26.89 5.59 -6.48
C SER A 337 26.43 5.18 -5.09
N ARG A 338 25.20 5.53 -4.70
CA ARG A 338 24.65 5.20 -3.37
C ARG A 338 23.26 4.60 -3.50
N ASP A 339 22.89 3.72 -2.58
CA ASP A 339 21.52 3.20 -2.56
C ASP A 339 20.56 4.29 -2.08
N ILE A 340 19.45 4.51 -2.79
CA ILE A 340 18.40 5.47 -2.39
C ILE A 340 17.81 5.10 -1.02
N ASN A 341 17.73 3.81 -0.72
CA ASN A 341 17.15 3.31 0.53
C ASN A 341 18.19 3.15 1.65
N ASN A 342 19.47 3.17 1.31
CA ASN A 342 20.56 3.17 2.28
C ASN A 342 21.66 4.15 1.86
N ILE A 343 21.41 5.44 2.11
CA ILE A 343 22.30 6.55 1.72
C ILE A 343 23.66 6.55 2.44
N SER A 344 23.86 5.69 3.46
CA SER A 344 25.14 5.47 4.15
C SER A 344 25.94 4.28 3.62
N GLU A 345 25.47 3.60 2.58
CA GLU A 345 26.27 2.67 1.77
C GLU A 345 26.58 3.31 0.42
N ILE A 346 27.87 3.64 0.19
CA ILE A 346 28.30 4.26 -1.06
C ILE A 346 29.40 3.45 -1.74
N ILE A 347 29.37 3.45 -3.06
CA ILE A 347 30.39 2.92 -3.95
C ILE A 347 31.05 4.12 -4.62
N VAL A 348 32.38 4.19 -4.57
CA VAL A 348 33.15 5.21 -5.28
C VAL A 348 34.02 4.51 -6.32
N LYS A 349 33.96 4.97 -7.56
CA LYS A 349 34.85 4.54 -8.63
C LYS A 349 35.80 5.68 -9.00
N ASP A 350 37.07 5.34 -9.10
CA ASP A 350 38.12 6.11 -9.77
C ASP A 350 38.49 5.38 -11.07
N SER A 351 39.36 5.95 -11.91
CA SER A 351 39.72 5.43 -13.24
C SER A 351 40.09 3.94 -13.27
N ASP A 352 40.65 3.41 -12.19
CA ASP A 352 41.22 2.06 -12.14
C ASP A 352 40.73 1.20 -10.96
N SER A 353 39.83 1.70 -10.11
CA SER A 353 39.45 1.01 -8.87
C SER A 353 38.07 1.37 -8.36
N GLN A 354 37.39 0.39 -7.77
CA GLN A 354 36.09 0.54 -7.12
C GLN A 354 36.21 0.26 -5.63
N TYR A 355 35.78 1.20 -4.80
CA TYR A 355 35.80 1.13 -3.34
C TYR A 355 34.37 1.12 -2.81
N LYS A 356 34.07 0.21 -1.89
CA LYS A 356 32.80 0.19 -1.14
C LYS A 356 33.08 0.70 0.27
N TYR A 357 32.29 1.69 0.71
CA TYR A 357 32.39 2.26 2.06
C TYR A 357 31.16 1.88 2.87
N SER A 358 31.39 1.51 4.14
CA SER A 358 30.33 1.38 5.15
C SER A 358 30.17 2.68 5.94
N GLU A 359 29.09 2.82 6.72
CA GLU A 359 28.79 4.04 7.48
C GLU A 359 29.95 4.51 8.38
N GLU A 360 30.75 3.60 8.93
CA GLU A 360 31.89 3.90 9.82
C GLU A 360 33.03 4.66 9.09
N GLU A 361 33.13 4.52 7.77
CA GLU A 361 34.15 5.15 6.94
C GLU A 361 33.65 6.45 6.29
N LEU A 362 32.38 6.81 6.52
CA LEU A 362 31.73 7.98 5.93
C LEU A 362 31.57 9.13 6.92
N LYS A 363 31.55 10.33 6.36
CA LYS A 363 31.17 11.55 7.08
C LYS A 363 29.83 12.05 6.54
N LYS A 364 28.88 12.21 7.46
CA LYS A 364 27.59 12.86 7.21
C LYS A 364 27.78 14.37 7.15
N LEU A 365 27.41 14.98 6.02
CA LEU A 365 27.42 16.43 5.80
C LEU A 365 25.97 16.95 5.68
N PRO A 366 25.61 18.03 6.39
CA PRO A 366 24.32 18.68 6.21
C PRO A 366 24.27 19.47 4.89
N VAL A 367 23.12 19.48 4.23
CA VAL A 367 22.84 20.21 3.00
C VAL A 367 21.92 21.39 3.31
N TYR A 368 22.27 22.58 2.80
CA TYR A 368 21.49 23.80 2.95
C TYR A 368 21.14 24.38 1.57
N SER A 369 19.93 24.95 1.44
CA SER A 369 19.51 25.73 0.28
C SER A 369 19.82 27.22 0.40
N ASP A 370 19.66 27.78 1.60
CA ASP A 370 19.82 29.19 1.90
C ASP A 370 20.58 29.34 3.24
N ILE A 371 21.51 30.30 3.35
CA ILE A 371 22.22 30.60 4.61
C ILE A 371 21.75 31.96 5.13
N ALA A 372 21.15 31.99 6.34
CA ALA A 372 20.75 33.23 7.00
C ALA A 372 21.95 34.03 7.55
N ALA A 373 21.95 35.36 7.39
CA ALA A 373 23.01 36.25 7.91
C ALA A 373 22.71 36.87 9.27
N GLY A 374 23.76 37.11 10.05
CA GLY A 374 23.73 38.06 11.16
C GLY A 374 24.87 37.84 12.17
N GLU A 375 24.93 36.66 12.78
CA GLU A 375 25.86 36.29 13.86
C GLU A 375 26.58 34.95 13.60
N PRO A 376 27.62 34.57 14.38
CA PRO A 376 28.41 33.36 14.12
C PRO A 376 27.57 32.08 14.10
N ILE A 377 27.07 31.70 12.93
CA ILE A 377 26.51 30.39 12.52
C ILE A 377 25.74 29.69 13.66
N LEU A 378 24.80 30.39 14.28
CA LEU A 378 23.66 29.73 14.89
C LEU A 378 22.70 29.42 13.75
N MET A 379 22.82 28.20 13.21
CA MET A 379 21.95 27.65 12.18
C MET A 379 20.49 27.82 12.60
N ASN A 380 19.67 28.48 11.77
CA ASN A 380 18.23 28.21 11.82
C ASN A 380 18.01 26.80 11.20
N PRO A 381 17.23 25.90 11.83
CA PRO A 381 17.54 24.47 11.92
C PRO A 381 16.90 23.56 10.87
N GLU A 382 16.47 24.06 9.72
CA GLU A 382 15.90 23.20 8.67
C GLU A 382 17.01 22.70 7.75
N ILE A 383 17.65 21.61 8.17
CA ILE A 383 18.45 20.75 7.28
C ILE A 383 17.51 20.27 6.16
N GLU A 384 17.75 20.71 4.92
CA GLU A 384 16.94 20.23 3.79
C GLU A 384 17.24 18.77 3.47
N ASP A 385 18.51 18.38 3.58
CA ASP A 385 18.97 17.03 3.28
C ASP A 385 20.33 16.73 3.95
N VAL A 386 20.78 15.49 3.86
CA VAL A 386 22.09 15.01 4.33
C VAL A 386 22.79 14.21 3.25
N PHE A 387 24.10 14.40 3.12
CA PHE A 387 24.92 13.68 2.15
C PHE A 387 26.09 12.99 2.85
N TYR A 388 26.33 11.72 2.51
CA TYR A 388 27.47 10.97 3.02
C TYR A 388 28.62 10.99 2.01
N VAL A 389 29.82 11.32 2.49
CA VAL A 389 31.05 11.30 1.68
C VAL A 389 32.13 10.51 2.41
N PRO A 390 33.09 9.87 1.69
CA PRO A 390 34.21 9.20 2.33
C PRO A 390 35.00 10.14 3.25
N THR A 391 35.30 9.69 4.46
CA THR A 391 36.01 10.50 5.46
C THR A 391 37.36 10.99 4.96
N TYR A 392 38.03 10.23 4.09
CA TYR A 392 39.32 10.61 3.53
C TYR A 392 39.25 11.81 2.57
N TRP A 393 38.10 12.08 1.91
CA TRP A 393 37.91 13.30 1.09
C TRP A 393 38.01 14.57 1.93
N LEU A 394 37.63 14.48 3.20
CA LEU A 394 37.64 15.60 4.14
C LEU A 394 38.90 15.60 5.03
N LYS A 395 39.92 14.77 4.74
CA LYS A 395 41.10 14.64 5.60
C LYS A 395 41.80 15.99 5.78
N GLY A 396 41.94 16.40 7.04
CA GLY A 396 42.53 17.70 7.41
C GLY A 396 41.57 18.90 7.30
N MET A 397 40.28 18.67 7.01
CA MET A 397 39.24 19.68 7.00
C MET A 397 38.29 19.44 8.19
N LYS A 398 38.00 20.51 8.94
CA LYS A 398 36.98 20.50 9.99
C LYS A 398 35.79 21.32 9.51
N ASP A 399 34.59 21.00 10.00
CA ASP A 399 33.36 21.77 9.79
C ASP A 399 33.01 22.02 8.31
N CYS A 400 32.86 20.93 7.54
CA CYS A 400 32.36 20.99 6.18
C CYS A 400 30.83 20.90 6.14
N PHE A 401 30.21 21.53 5.14
CA PHE A 401 28.78 21.45 4.85
C PHE A 401 28.55 21.55 3.34
N ILE A 402 27.32 21.31 2.90
CA ILE A 402 26.97 21.38 1.47
C ILE A 402 25.99 22.52 1.23
N LEU A 403 26.21 23.26 0.14
CA LEU A 403 25.24 24.20 -0.41
C LEU A 403 24.68 23.69 -1.73
N LYS A 404 23.36 23.75 -1.86
CA LYS A 404 22.68 23.49 -3.13
C LYS A 404 22.66 24.76 -3.96
N VAL A 405 23.24 24.70 -5.16
CA VAL A 405 23.38 25.85 -6.05
C VAL A 405 22.03 26.22 -6.66
N ARG A 406 21.70 27.51 -6.59
CA ARG A 406 20.56 28.12 -7.30
C ARG A 406 21.08 29.22 -8.24
N GLY A 407 20.77 29.12 -9.53
CA GLY A 407 21.19 30.04 -10.59
C GLY A 407 22.40 29.58 -11.40
N ASP A 408 22.73 30.31 -12.46
CA ASP A 408 23.76 29.97 -13.46
C ASP A 408 25.01 30.87 -13.37
N SER A 409 25.21 31.65 -12.29
CA SER A 409 26.31 32.62 -12.22
C SER A 409 27.72 32.01 -12.21
N MET A 410 27.83 30.69 -11.96
CA MET A 410 29.09 29.97 -11.82
C MET A 410 29.36 28.92 -12.92
N ILE A 411 28.58 28.92 -14.02
CA ILE A 411 28.68 27.90 -15.09
C ILE A 411 30.08 27.79 -15.71
N GLY A 412 30.85 28.88 -15.83
CA GLY A 412 32.21 28.85 -16.36
C GLY A 412 33.23 28.19 -15.44
N ALA A 413 32.87 27.93 -14.19
CA ALA A 413 33.63 27.09 -13.26
C ALA A 413 33.10 25.65 -13.18
N ASP A 414 32.28 25.23 -14.16
CA ASP A 414 31.62 23.93 -14.17
C ASP A 414 30.74 23.70 -12.92
N ILE A 415 30.04 24.75 -12.48
CA ILE A 415 29.06 24.68 -11.39
C ILE A 415 27.71 25.12 -11.94
N ASP A 416 26.81 24.15 -12.08
CA ASP A 416 25.50 24.31 -12.68
C ASP A 416 24.40 24.51 -11.63
N ASN A 417 23.26 25.04 -12.07
CA ASN A 417 22.08 25.15 -11.20
C ASN A 417 21.61 23.75 -10.77
N GLY A 418 21.53 23.52 -9.46
CA GLY A 418 21.14 22.23 -8.87
C GLY A 418 22.30 21.41 -8.32
N ASP A 419 23.55 21.78 -8.64
CA ASP A 419 24.74 21.11 -8.10
C ASP A 419 24.86 21.30 -6.58
N TYR A 420 25.55 20.36 -5.94
CA TYR A 420 25.90 20.45 -4.52
C TYR A 420 27.38 20.83 -4.38
N VAL A 421 27.68 21.88 -3.63
CA VAL A 421 29.05 22.34 -3.40
C VAL A 421 29.45 22.09 -1.96
N ILE A 422 30.51 21.31 -1.75
CA ILE A 422 31.09 21.08 -0.42
C ILE A 422 31.90 22.31 -0.04
N ILE A 423 31.50 22.95 1.05
CA ILE A 423 32.13 24.13 1.62
C ILE A 423 32.89 23.74 2.88
N LYS A 424 34.19 24.04 2.91
CA LYS A 424 34.98 24.04 4.12
C LYS A 424 34.77 25.38 4.82
N LYS A 425 34.18 25.36 6.02
CA LYS A 425 33.97 26.57 6.83
C LYS A 425 35.30 27.22 7.19
N GLN A 426 35.49 28.46 6.74
CA GLN A 426 36.66 29.29 7.05
C GLN A 426 36.35 30.75 6.68
N TYR A 427 37.01 31.70 7.35
CA TYR A 427 36.75 33.13 7.17
C TYR A 427 37.75 33.82 6.24
N THR A 428 38.70 33.08 5.67
CA THR A 428 39.73 33.57 4.75
C THR A 428 39.72 32.76 3.47
N ALA A 429 40.17 33.36 2.37
CA ALA A 429 40.27 32.72 1.05
C ALA A 429 41.54 33.18 0.32
N GLN A 430 42.05 32.35 -0.57
CA GLN A 430 43.15 32.68 -1.46
C GLN A 430 42.64 33.27 -2.78
N ASN A 431 43.51 34.01 -3.47
CA ASN A 431 43.16 34.56 -4.77
C ASN A 431 42.78 33.44 -5.74
N LYS A 432 41.64 33.61 -6.42
CA LYS A 432 40.96 32.65 -7.31
C LYS A 432 40.20 31.51 -6.64
N ASP A 433 40.10 31.45 -5.32
CA ASP A 433 39.24 30.48 -4.65
C ASP A 433 37.76 30.72 -5.00
N ILE A 434 36.98 29.64 -5.09
CA ILE A 434 35.52 29.74 -5.12
C ILE A 434 35.03 29.80 -3.68
N VAL A 435 34.35 30.88 -3.33
CA VAL A 435 33.96 31.20 -1.95
C VAL A 435 32.45 31.27 -1.82
N ALA A 436 31.93 30.73 -0.71
CA ALA A 436 30.60 31.03 -0.23
C ALA A 436 30.69 32.32 0.60
N VAL A 437 29.98 33.36 0.18
CA VAL A 437 30.00 34.68 0.82
C VAL A 437 28.59 35.07 1.21
N ASN A 438 28.45 35.56 2.43
CA ASN A 438 27.25 36.24 2.88
C ASN A 438 27.28 37.68 2.41
N LEU A 439 26.29 38.09 1.64
CA LEU A 439 26.03 39.48 1.23
C LEU A 439 24.64 39.86 1.73
N ASP A 440 24.58 40.79 2.69
CA ASP A 440 23.34 41.42 3.17
C ASP A 440 22.19 40.47 3.52
N GLY A 441 22.47 39.32 4.14
CA GLY A 441 21.40 38.34 4.45
C GLY A 441 21.51 37.03 3.69
N ASN A 442 22.13 37.06 2.50
CA ASN A 442 22.02 35.99 1.51
C ASN A 442 23.39 35.39 1.18
N ALA A 443 23.47 34.06 1.12
CA ALA A 443 24.66 33.38 0.63
C ALA A 443 24.74 33.37 -0.90
N THR A 444 25.93 33.64 -1.42
CA THR A 444 26.25 33.50 -2.85
C THR A 444 27.58 32.76 -3.03
N LEU A 445 27.71 32.05 -4.16
CA LEU A 445 28.97 31.48 -4.61
C LEU A 445 29.59 32.37 -5.70
N LYS A 446 30.86 32.74 -5.51
CA LYS A 446 31.63 33.58 -6.45
C LYS A 446 33.11 33.22 -6.39
N ARG A 447 33.87 33.60 -7.42
CA ARG A 447 35.34 33.52 -7.38
C ARG A 447 35.92 34.75 -6.69
N PHE A 448 36.70 34.53 -5.65
CA PHE A 448 37.42 35.58 -4.93
C PHE A 448 38.61 36.05 -5.76
N VAL A 449 38.69 37.35 -6.07
CA VAL A 449 39.81 37.94 -6.79
C VAL A 449 40.34 39.15 -6.03
N ASN A 450 41.61 39.08 -5.62
CA ASN A 450 42.33 40.17 -5.00
C ASN A 450 43.19 40.90 -6.05
N LYS A 451 42.83 42.15 -6.37
CA LYS A 451 43.59 43.02 -7.29
C LYS A 451 44.15 44.22 -6.52
N LYS A 452 45.10 44.93 -7.12
CA LYS A 452 45.67 46.17 -6.57
C LYS A 452 44.60 47.23 -6.22
N GLU A 453 43.49 47.24 -6.95
CA GLU A 453 42.39 48.21 -6.82
C GLU A 453 41.30 47.78 -5.82
N GLY A 454 41.38 46.57 -5.26
CA GLY A 454 40.43 46.05 -4.28
C GLY A 454 40.09 44.58 -4.45
N ILE A 455 39.16 44.12 -3.62
CA ILE A 455 38.67 42.75 -3.59
C ILE A 455 37.37 42.67 -4.41
N TYR A 456 37.29 41.67 -5.27
CA TYR A 456 36.16 41.42 -6.16
C TYR A 456 35.65 39.99 -6.00
N LEU A 457 34.33 39.84 -6.04
CA LEU A 457 33.63 38.57 -6.21
C LEU A 457 33.20 38.46 -7.67
N MET A 458 33.93 37.64 -8.41
CA MET A 458 33.72 37.46 -9.84
C MET A 458 32.71 36.33 -10.08
N PRO A 459 31.66 36.56 -10.88
CA PRO A 459 30.88 35.48 -11.46
C PRO A 459 31.72 34.77 -12.54
N GLU A 460 31.36 33.52 -12.84
CA GLU A 460 31.91 32.74 -13.95
C GLU A 460 30.92 32.65 -15.11
N ASN A 461 30.04 33.65 -15.21
CA ASN A 461 29.07 33.79 -16.27
C ASN A 461 29.05 35.25 -16.74
N LYS A 462 29.26 35.47 -18.04
CA LYS A 462 29.35 36.79 -18.66
C LYS A 462 28.08 37.63 -18.53
N LYS A 463 26.95 37.03 -18.17
CA LYS A 463 25.68 37.74 -17.90
C LYS A 463 25.69 38.56 -16.60
N TYR A 464 26.66 38.32 -15.73
CA TYR A 464 26.71 38.90 -14.39
C TYR A 464 27.94 39.79 -14.23
N GLU A 465 27.78 40.92 -13.58
CA GLU A 465 28.86 41.86 -13.30
C GLU A 465 29.65 41.46 -12.03
N PRO A 466 30.96 41.79 -11.96
CA PRO A 466 31.75 41.65 -10.74
C PRO A 466 31.19 42.46 -9.57
N ILE A 467 31.17 41.88 -8.38
CA ILE A 467 30.77 42.57 -7.15
C ILE A 467 32.05 43.03 -6.43
N ARG A 468 32.26 44.34 -6.31
CA ARG A 468 33.35 44.89 -5.49
C ARG A 468 32.95 44.84 -4.02
N ILE A 469 33.80 44.27 -3.17
CA ILE A 469 33.58 44.27 -1.73
C ILE A 469 34.02 45.63 -1.18
N ASN A 470 33.07 46.40 -0.67
CA ASN A 470 33.30 47.60 0.13
C ASN A 470 33.01 47.22 1.60
N ASP A 471 33.74 47.79 2.56
CA ASP A 471 34.03 47.23 3.89
C ASP A 471 32.85 46.85 4.83
N GLU A 472 31.59 47.07 4.45
CA GLU A 472 30.43 46.84 5.31
C GLU A 472 29.40 45.91 4.64
N GLY A 473 29.43 44.62 4.99
CA GLY A 473 28.34 43.67 4.68
C GLY A 473 28.76 42.29 4.16
N ALA A 474 29.96 42.17 3.56
CA ALA A 474 30.42 40.91 2.98
C ALA A 474 31.21 40.04 4.00
N ARG A 475 30.77 38.81 4.23
CA ARG A 475 31.48 37.85 5.11
C ARG A 475 31.71 36.53 4.40
N ILE A 476 32.97 36.11 4.30
CA ILE A 476 33.31 34.76 3.79
C ILE A 476 32.81 33.73 4.80
N ILE A 477 32.01 32.78 4.32
CA ILE A 477 31.45 31.67 5.09
C ILE A 477 32.36 30.45 4.97
N GLY A 478 32.94 30.24 3.79
CA GLY A 478 33.88 29.16 3.53
C GLY A 478 34.35 29.11 2.09
N VAL A 479 35.24 28.16 1.82
CA VAL A 479 35.83 27.90 0.50
C VAL A 479 35.28 26.58 -0.04
N ALA A 480 34.92 26.56 -1.32
CA ALA A 480 34.49 25.36 -2.01
C ALA A 480 35.68 24.39 -2.19
N VAL A 481 35.49 23.14 -1.75
CA VAL A 481 36.52 22.09 -1.80
C VAL A 481 36.14 20.92 -2.70
N GLY A 482 34.86 20.82 -3.07
CA GLY A 482 34.39 19.81 -4.02
C GLY A 482 33.00 20.11 -4.55
N ILE A 483 32.66 19.51 -5.69
CA ILE A 483 31.36 19.65 -6.37
C ILE A 483 30.78 18.25 -6.55
N ILE A 484 29.51 18.08 -6.20
CA ILE A 484 28.77 16.84 -6.42
C ILE A 484 27.67 17.17 -7.43
N LYS A 485 27.78 16.59 -8.63
CA LYS A 485 26.80 16.71 -9.71
C LYS A 485 25.93 15.47 -9.75
N GLN A 486 24.63 15.63 -9.94
CA GLN A 486 23.71 14.51 -10.15
C GLN A 486 23.73 14.12 -11.64
N ASN A 487 24.04 12.84 -11.95
CA ASN A 487 24.12 12.33 -13.32
C ASN A 487 22.75 12.14 -13.98
#